data_AF-A0A1B9YPZ1-F1
#
_entry.id   AF-A0A1B9YPZ1-F1
#
_cell.length_a   1.000
_cell.length_b   1.000
_cell.length_c   1.000
_cell.angle_alpha   90.00
_cell.angle_beta   90.00
_cell.angle_gamma   90.00
#
_symmetry.space_group_name_H-M   'P 1'
#
loop_
_entity.id
_entity.type
_entity.pdbx_description
1 polymer ?
#
loop_
_entity_poly.entity_id
_entity_poly.type
_entity_poly.pdbx_seq_one_letter_code
_entity_poly.pdbx_strand_id
1 'polypeptide(L)'
;MSAATLATHLSCSRQYIGKLVTADVIKALPGGGFDLDECRSRYIKRLREQRAQSARSAADVEFTKAKTELLRLKVGEKTGSLIKFDDHLNIVDEMCGVMRTCLSGLPARAAGSDLLLRRRIEGVIHECLHEIADVAGRKADELRAQEGADVDDAA
;
A
#
# COMPACT_ATOMS: atom_id res chain seq x y z
N MET A 1 -8.10 52.76 4.42
CA MET A 1 -7.47 52.80 3.08
C MET A 1 -8.52 52.65 1.98
N SER A 2 -8.31 53.21 0.78
CA SER A 2 -9.25 53.09 -0.36
C SER A 2 -9.14 51.73 -1.09
N ALA A 3 -10.19 51.33 -1.82
CA ALA A 3 -10.18 50.10 -2.62
C ALA A 3 -9.09 50.09 -3.71
N ALA A 4 -8.76 51.25 -4.29
CA ALA A 4 -7.72 51.35 -5.33
C ALA A 4 -6.32 51.09 -4.75
N THR A 5 -6.05 51.64 -3.57
CA THR A 5 -4.79 51.42 -2.84
C THR A 5 -4.65 49.95 -2.41
N LEU A 6 -5.74 49.34 -1.91
CA LEU A 6 -5.75 47.92 -1.54
C LEU A 6 -5.48 47.01 -2.75
N ALA A 7 -6.05 47.34 -3.91
CA ALA A 7 -5.84 46.59 -5.15
C ALA A 7 -4.36 46.55 -5.54
N THR A 8 -3.64 47.68 -5.41
CA THR A 8 -2.19 47.74 -5.64
C THR A 8 -1.42 46.84 -4.68
N HIS A 9 -1.75 46.86 -3.39
CA HIS A 9 -1.08 46.02 -2.38
C HIS A 9 -1.31 44.52 -2.57
N LEU A 10 -2.50 44.13 -3.02
CA LEU A 10 -2.83 42.73 -3.32
C LEU A 10 -2.44 42.33 -4.75
N SER A 11 -1.86 43.26 -5.52
CA SER A 11 -1.48 43.07 -6.92
C SER A 11 -2.62 42.54 -7.79
N CYS A 12 -3.82 43.12 -7.65
CA CYS A 12 -5.01 42.75 -8.41
C CYS A 12 -5.78 43.99 -8.88
N SER A 13 -6.85 43.79 -9.67
CA SER A 13 -7.65 44.91 -10.17
C SER A 13 -8.62 45.44 -9.10
N ARG A 14 -8.95 46.74 -9.18
CA ARG A 14 -9.96 47.36 -8.29
C ARG A 14 -11.32 46.66 -8.38
N GLN A 15 -11.72 46.21 -9.57
CA GLN A 15 -12.96 45.45 -9.75
C GLN A 15 -12.92 44.10 -9.00
N TYR A 16 -11.75 43.47 -8.92
CA TYR A 16 -11.57 42.22 -8.20
C TYR A 16 -11.73 42.39 -6.69
N ILE A 17 -11.32 43.54 -6.12
CA ILE A 17 -11.60 43.88 -4.71
C ILE A 17 -13.11 43.86 -4.43
N GLY A 18 -13.94 44.40 -5.34
CA GLY A 18 -15.39 44.33 -5.21
C GLY A 18 -15.91 42.89 -5.15
N LYS A 19 -15.40 42.02 -6.04
CA LYS A 19 -15.73 40.59 -6.04
C LYS A 19 -15.32 39.89 -4.73
N LEU A 20 -14.15 40.24 -4.19
CA LEU A 20 -13.67 39.67 -2.93
C LEU A 20 -14.52 40.10 -1.72
N VAL A 21 -15.05 41.34 -1.73
CA VAL A 21 -16.01 41.81 -0.71
C VAL A 21 -17.33 41.07 -0.85
N THR A 22 -17.86 40.91 -2.07
CA THR A 22 -19.11 40.16 -2.32
C THR A 22 -18.98 38.69 -1.91
N ALA A 23 -17.81 38.10 -2.08
CA ALA A 23 -17.50 36.73 -1.68
C ALA A 23 -17.13 36.58 -0.19
N ASP A 24 -17.29 37.65 0.62
CA ASP A 24 -16.94 37.73 2.06
C ASP A 24 -15.48 37.32 2.39
N VAL A 25 -14.58 37.43 1.41
CA VAL A 25 -13.16 37.13 1.61
C VAL A 25 -12.47 38.26 2.36
N ILE A 26 -12.81 39.50 2.05
CA ILE A 26 -12.28 40.72 2.70
C ILE A 26 -13.45 41.61 3.13
N LYS A 27 -13.29 42.34 4.24
CA LYS A 27 -14.37 43.14 4.82
C LYS A 27 -14.09 44.63 4.67
N ALA A 28 -15.11 45.37 4.24
CA ALA A 28 -15.09 46.82 4.26
C ALA A 28 -15.45 47.34 5.67
N LEU A 29 -14.75 48.38 6.12
CA LEU A 29 -15.05 49.07 7.37
C LEU A 29 -16.29 49.99 7.19
N PRO A 30 -16.97 50.33 8.30
CA PRO A 30 -18.00 51.36 8.29
C PRO A 30 -17.42 52.66 7.71
N GLY A 31 -17.97 53.15 6.60
CA GLY A 31 -17.43 54.30 5.85
C GLY A 31 -16.66 53.97 4.57
N GLY A 32 -16.64 52.70 4.14
CA GLY A 32 -16.11 52.30 2.82
C GLY A 32 -14.58 52.21 2.74
N GLY A 33 -13.90 52.26 3.88
CA GLY A 33 -12.46 52.02 3.98
C GLY A 33 -12.12 50.54 4.18
N PHE A 34 -10.84 50.21 4.02
CA PHE A 34 -10.30 48.87 4.28
C PHE A 34 -9.15 48.94 5.28
N ASP A 35 -9.05 47.90 6.11
CA ASP A 35 -7.87 47.58 6.92
C ASP A 35 -6.91 46.74 6.07
N LEU A 36 -5.69 47.23 5.89
CA LEU A 36 -4.69 46.60 5.01
C LEU A 36 -4.26 45.23 5.55
N ASP A 37 -3.97 45.14 6.85
CA ASP A 37 -3.34 43.95 7.41
C ASP A 37 -4.34 42.80 7.50
N GLU A 38 -5.57 43.10 7.91
CA GLU A 38 -6.67 42.13 7.93
C GLU A 38 -7.07 41.68 6.51
N CYS A 39 -7.11 42.59 5.53
CA CYS A 39 -7.42 42.20 4.16
C CYS A 39 -6.30 41.33 3.55
N ARG A 40 -5.02 41.63 3.83
CA ARG A 40 -3.88 40.82 3.35
C ARG A 40 -3.89 39.43 3.98
N SER A 41 -4.09 39.32 5.28
CA SER A 41 -4.10 38.03 5.99
C SER A 41 -5.19 37.11 5.41
N ARG A 42 -6.40 37.63 5.23
CA ARG A 42 -7.53 36.89 4.64
C ARG A 42 -7.30 36.51 3.18
N TYR A 43 -6.74 37.42 2.39
CA TYR A 43 -6.43 37.12 0.99
C TYR A 43 -5.39 36.01 0.86
N ILE A 44 -4.32 36.05 1.67
CA ILE A 44 -3.30 34.99 1.72
C ILE A 44 -3.93 33.67 2.19
N LYS A 45 -4.79 33.69 3.21
CA LYS A 45 -5.52 32.51 3.68
C LYS A 45 -6.31 31.87 2.55
N ARG A 46 -7.08 32.66 1.79
CA ARG A 46 -7.83 32.18 0.63
C ARG A 46 -6.93 31.58 -0.45
N LEU A 47 -5.81 32.22 -0.78
CA LEU A 47 -4.87 31.66 -1.77
C LEU A 47 -4.31 30.31 -1.33
N ARG A 48 -4.03 30.14 -0.02
CA ARG A 48 -3.59 28.86 0.55
C ARG A 48 -4.68 27.79 0.46
N GLU A 49 -5.92 28.12 0.79
CA GLU A 49 -7.07 27.22 0.69
C GLU A 49 -7.33 26.78 -0.75
N GLN A 50 -7.32 27.72 -1.71
CA GLN A 50 -7.48 27.41 -3.13
C GLN A 50 -6.37 26.48 -3.65
N ARG A 51 -5.14 26.67 -3.17
CA ARG A 51 -4.01 25.80 -3.53
C ARG A 51 -4.19 24.39 -2.97
N ALA A 52 -4.60 24.27 -1.71
CA ALA A 52 -4.88 23.00 -1.05
C ALA A 52 -6.04 22.24 -1.69
N GLN A 53 -7.06 22.95 -2.18
CA GLN A 53 -8.24 22.38 -2.85
C GLN A 53 -8.02 22.09 -4.34
N SER A 54 -6.85 22.42 -4.90
CA SER A 54 -6.59 22.13 -6.30
C SER A 54 -6.47 20.63 -6.54
N ALA A 55 -7.08 20.11 -7.61
CA ALA A 55 -6.97 18.71 -7.99
C ALA A 55 -5.51 18.25 -8.15
N ARG A 56 -4.61 19.18 -8.52
CA ARG A 56 -3.17 18.95 -8.58
C ARG A 56 -2.55 18.66 -7.21
N SER A 57 -2.97 19.37 -6.16
CA SER A 57 -2.52 19.12 -4.78
C SER A 57 -2.93 17.72 -4.29
N ALA A 58 -4.16 17.30 -4.60
CA ALA A 58 -4.64 15.95 -4.25
C ALA A 58 -3.85 14.85 -4.99
N ALA A 59 -3.68 15.01 -6.30
CA ALA A 59 -2.91 14.07 -7.12
C ALA A 59 -1.42 13.99 -6.71
N ASP A 60 -0.80 15.12 -6.36
CA ASP A 60 0.57 15.16 -5.87
C ASP A 60 0.72 14.41 -4.52
N VAL A 61 -0.28 14.51 -3.64
CA VAL A 61 -0.31 13.77 -2.37
C VAL A 61 -0.47 12.27 -2.61
N GLU A 62 -1.39 11.85 -3.48
CA GLU A 62 -1.56 10.43 -3.84
C GLU A 62 -0.32 9.84 -4.48
N PHE A 63 0.29 10.57 -5.43
CA PHE A 63 1.54 10.18 -6.06
C PHE A 63 2.67 10.03 -5.03
N THR A 64 2.77 10.97 -4.08
CA THR A 64 3.78 10.91 -3.02
C THR A 64 3.55 9.72 -2.10
N LYS A 65 2.30 9.39 -1.77
CA LYS A 65 1.96 8.21 -0.97
C LYS A 65 2.36 6.92 -1.68
N ALA A 66 1.94 6.74 -2.93
CA ALA A 66 2.28 5.55 -3.73
C ALA A 66 3.80 5.40 -3.90
N LYS A 67 4.52 6.50 -4.12
CA LYS A 67 5.99 6.49 -4.22
C LYS A 67 6.67 6.13 -2.90
N THR A 68 6.15 6.63 -1.78
CA THR A 68 6.65 6.30 -0.43
C THR A 68 6.48 4.81 -0.13
N GLU A 69 5.33 4.25 -0.49
CA GLU A 69 5.03 2.82 -0.31
C GLU A 69 5.97 1.94 -1.15
N LEU A 70 6.13 2.27 -2.44
CA LEU A 70 7.07 1.58 -3.32
C LEU A 70 8.49 1.64 -2.74
N LEU A 71 8.92 2.79 -2.22
CA LEU A 71 10.23 2.94 -1.61
C LEU A 71 10.37 2.07 -0.36
N ARG A 72 9.33 1.98 0.48
CA ARG A 72 9.32 1.12 1.66
C ARG A 72 9.48 -0.36 1.28
N LEU A 73 8.75 -0.82 0.27
CA LEU A 73 8.88 -2.20 -0.24
C LEU A 73 10.31 -2.46 -0.75
N LYS A 74 10.86 -1.56 -1.57
CA LYS A 74 12.23 -1.69 -2.08
C LYS A 74 13.30 -1.64 -1.00
N VAL A 75 13.12 -0.82 0.03
CA VAL A 75 14.02 -0.80 1.18
C VAL A 75 13.95 -2.13 1.90
N GLY A 76 12.74 -2.64 2.15
CA GLY A 76 12.54 -3.93 2.81
C GLY A 76 13.13 -5.11 2.03
N GLU A 77 13.04 -5.10 0.70
CA GLU A 77 13.74 -6.08 -0.17
C GLU A 77 15.26 -5.98 0.00
N LYS A 78 15.82 -4.77 -0.03
CA LYS A 78 17.28 -4.55 0.09
C LYS A 78 17.83 -4.88 1.48
N THR A 79 17.05 -4.68 2.54
CA THR A 79 17.43 -5.05 3.90
C THR A 79 17.25 -6.55 4.18
N GLY A 80 16.73 -7.32 3.21
CA GLY A 80 16.46 -8.75 3.36
C GLY A 80 15.30 -9.06 4.30
N SER A 81 14.49 -8.06 4.66
CA SER A 81 13.29 -8.24 5.49
C SER A 81 12.06 -8.63 4.67
N LEU A 82 12.13 -8.47 3.34
CA LEU A 82 11.11 -8.89 2.39
C LEU A 82 11.80 -9.67 1.26
N ILE A 83 11.14 -10.71 0.79
CA ILE A 83 11.49 -11.43 -0.44
C ILE A 83 10.28 -11.44 -1.35
N LYS A 84 10.50 -11.65 -2.65
CA LYS A 84 9.39 -11.82 -3.58
C LYS A 84 8.65 -13.11 -3.26
N PHE A 85 7.33 -13.07 -3.44
CA PHE A 85 6.49 -14.23 -3.14
C PHE A 85 6.85 -15.44 -4.03
N ASP A 86 7.14 -15.21 -5.31
CA ASP A 86 7.59 -16.28 -6.22
C ASP A 86 8.90 -16.93 -5.75
N ASP A 87 9.85 -16.12 -5.28
CA ASP A 87 11.12 -16.61 -4.75
C ASP A 87 10.88 -17.44 -3.47
N HIS A 88 9.99 -16.97 -2.59
CA HIS A 88 9.57 -17.73 -1.41
C HIS A 88 8.95 -19.08 -1.78
N LEU A 89 8.02 -19.11 -2.74
CA LEU A 89 7.39 -20.35 -3.21
C LEU A 89 8.40 -21.33 -3.78
N ASN A 90 9.36 -20.83 -4.59
CA ASN A 90 10.42 -21.65 -5.15
C ASN A 90 11.31 -22.26 -4.07
N ILE A 91 11.68 -21.49 -3.04
CA ILE A 91 12.48 -21.99 -1.91
C ILE A 91 11.71 -23.09 -1.16
N VAL A 92 10.42 -22.89 -0.91
CA VAL A 92 9.59 -23.90 -0.24
C VAL A 92 9.48 -25.18 -1.07
N ASP A 93 9.26 -25.07 -2.38
CA ASP A 93 9.20 -26.23 -3.28
C ASP A 93 10.53 -27.00 -3.30
N GLU A 94 11.66 -26.28 -3.41
CA GLU A 94 12.99 -26.88 -3.36
C GLU A 94 13.23 -27.62 -2.04
N MET A 95 12.88 -27.01 -0.90
CA MET A 95 12.99 -27.65 0.42
C MET A 95 12.16 -28.93 0.51
N CYS A 96 10.92 -28.91 0.01
CA CYS A 96 10.06 -30.09 -0.06
C CYS A 96 10.66 -31.18 -0.97
N GLY A 97 11.24 -30.80 -2.12
CA GLY A 97 11.92 -31.70 -3.04
C GLY A 97 13.15 -32.38 -2.41
N VAL A 98 14.00 -31.62 -1.72
CA VAL A 98 15.16 -32.15 -0.98
C VAL A 98 14.70 -33.11 0.10
N MET A 99 13.71 -32.73 0.91
CA MET A 99 13.16 -33.60 1.96
C MET A 99 12.64 -34.92 1.39
N ARG A 100 11.84 -34.87 0.31
CA ARG A 100 11.31 -36.06 -0.37
C ARG A 100 12.44 -36.95 -0.90
N THR A 101 13.48 -36.35 -1.46
CA THR A 101 14.66 -37.07 -1.97
C THR A 101 15.40 -37.79 -0.85
N CYS A 102 15.64 -37.11 0.28
CA CYS A 102 16.27 -37.70 1.45
C CYS A 102 15.47 -38.88 2.02
N LEU A 103 14.14 -38.73 2.14
CA LEU A 103 13.26 -39.80 2.62
C LEU A 103 13.25 -41.00 1.66
N SER A 104 13.16 -40.75 0.36
CA SER A 104 13.15 -41.83 -0.65
C SER A 104 14.44 -42.65 -0.65
N GLY A 105 15.58 -42.07 -0.23
CA GLY A 105 16.85 -42.78 -0.08
C GLY A 105 17.00 -43.56 1.23
N LEU A 106 16.11 -43.34 2.21
CA LEU A 106 16.21 -43.95 3.55
C LEU A 106 16.09 -45.48 3.56
N PRO A 107 15.18 -46.13 2.79
CA PRO A 107 15.04 -47.59 2.79
C PRO A 107 16.34 -48.29 2.42
N ALA A 108 17.03 -47.80 1.39
CA ALA A 108 18.31 -48.35 0.96
C ALA A 108 19.40 -48.23 2.04
N ARG A 109 19.41 -47.13 2.79
CA ARG A 109 20.38 -46.85 3.86
C ARG A 109 20.10 -47.63 5.15
N ALA A 110 18.83 -47.78 5.51
CA ALA A 110 18.42 -48.37 6.78
C ALA A 110 18.37 -49.90 6.76
N ALA A 111 17.95 -50.49 5.63
CA ALA A 111 17.65 -51.93 5.57
C ALA A 111 18.72 -52.76 4.84
N GLY A 112 19.76 -52.15 4.25
CA GLY A 112 20.84 -52.90 3.62
C GLY A 112 20.30 -53.85 2.53
N SER A 113 20.61 -55.15 2.59
CA SER A 113 20.12 -56.17 1.65
C SER A 113 18.73 -56.75 1.98
N ASP A 114 18.10 -56.37 3.10
CA ASP A 114 16.78 -56.88 3.49
C ASP A 114 15.66 -56.21 2.68
N LEU A 115 15.13 -56.96 1.71
CA LEU A 115 14.09 -56.48 0.81
C LEU A 115 12.72 -56.29 1.51
N LEU A 116 12.41 -57.10 2.52
CA LEU A 116 11.13 -57.00 3.22
C LEU A 116 11.11 -55.77 4.12
N LEU A 117 12.21 -55.51 4.82
CA LEU A 117 12.36 -54.32 5.63
C LEU A 117 12.40 -53.04 4.77
N ARG A 118 13.07 -53.06 3.60
CA ARG A 118 13.02 -51.95 2.63
C ARG A 118 11.59 -51.59 2.25
N ARG A 119 10.80 -52.57 1.81
CA ARG A 119 9.39 -52.35 1.39
C ARG A 119 8.52 -51.83 2.52
N ARG A 120 8.73 -52.31 3.75
CA ARG A 120 8.00 -51.81 4.92
C ARG A 120 8.31 -50.33 5.18
N ILE A 121 9.58 -49.95 5.12
CA ILE A 121 10.01 -48.56 5.30
C ILE A 121 9.46 -47.68 4.17
N GLU A 122 9.53 -48.13 2.91
CA GLU A 122 8.96 -47.43 1.76
C GLU A 122 7.45 -47.18 1.93
N GLY A 123 6.71 -48.18 2.40
CA GLY A 123 5.28 -48.06 2.68
C GLY A 123 4.97 -46.96 3.68
N VAL A 124 5.65 -46.98 4.84
CA VAL A 124 5.47 -45.96 5.89
C VAL A 124 5.84 -44.56 5.39
N ILE A 125 6.95 -44.43 4.64
CA ILE A 125 7.36 -43.14 4.08
C ILE A 125 6.30 -42.61 3.10
N HIS A 126 5.78 -43.47 2.23
CA HIS A 126 4.76 -43.09 1.26
C HIS A 126 3.46 -42.67 1.95
N GLU A 127 3.02 -43.39 2.99
CA GLU A 127 1.87 -43.02 3.81
C GLU A 127 2.05 -41.63 4.45
N CYS A 128 3.18 -41.39 5.12
CA CYS A 128 3.46 -40.08 5.73
C CYS A 128 3.51 -38.95 4.69
N LEU A 129 4.11 -39.18 3.52
CA LEU A 129 4.15 -38.17 2.46
C LEU A 129 2.76 -37.86 1.91
N HIS A 130 1.88 -38.86 1.83
CA HIS A 130 0.49 -38.67 1.41
C HIS A 130 -0.29 -37.86 2.44
N GLU A 131 -0.15 -38.18 3.74
CA GLU A 131 -0.80 -37.42 4.81
C GLU A 131 -0.37 -35.94 4.81
N ILE A 132 0.92 -35.67 4.59
CA ILE A 132 1.44 -34.30 4.48
C ILE A 132 0.80 -33.59 3.27
N ALA A 133 0.73 -34.26 2.13
CA ALA A 133 0.12 -33.71 0.92
C ALA A 133 -1.37 -33.41 1.12
N ASP A 134 -2.12 -34.28 1.79
CA ASP A 134 -3.54 -34.10 2.08
C ASP A 134 -3.79 -32.93 3.04
N VAL A 135 -2.94 -32.77 4.06
CA VAL A 135 -3.02 -31.60 4.96
C VAL A 135 -2.71 -30.31 4.21
N ALA A 136 -1.69 -30.31 3.36
CA ALA A 136 -1.33 -29.14 2.55
C ALA A 136 -2.45 -28.78 1.55
N GLY A 137 -3.04 -29.78 0.89
CA GLY A 137 -4.17 -29.60 -0.03
C GLY A 137 -5.39 -28.99 0.66
N ARG A 138 -5.81 -29.55 1.80
CA ARG A 138 -6.95 -29.01 2.58
C ARG A 138 -6.73 -27.56 2.98
N LYS A 139 -5.53 -27.21 3.47
CA LYS A 139 -5.21 -25.82 3.81
C LYS A 139 -5.24 -24.90 2.61
N ALA A 140 -4.77 -25.36 1.45
CA ALA A 140 -4.84 -24.58 0.22
C ALA A 140 -6.29 -24.32 -0.20
N ASP A 141 -7.16 -25.32 -0.08
CA ASP A 141 -8.58 -25.19 -0.41
C ASP A 141 -9.33 -24.28 0.59
N GLU A 142 -9.01 -24.36 1.88
CA GLU A 142 -9.54 -23.44 2.90
C GLU A 142 -9.17 -21.98 2.61
N LEU A 143 -7.90 -21.71 2.24
CA LEU A 143 -7.44 -20.36 1.90
C LEU A 143 -8.13 -19.83 0.64
N ARG A 144 -8.28 -20.66 -0.41
CA ARG A 144 -9.02 -20.28 -1.63
C ARG A 144 -10.50 -19.98 -1.34
N ALA A 145 -11.12 -20.74 -0.45
CA ALA A 145 -12.51 -20.51 -0.06
C ALA A 145 -12.68 -19.20 0.72
N GLN A 146 -11.71 -18.83 1.57
CA GLN A 146 -11.70 -17.54 2.27
C GLN A 146 -11.51 -16.37 1.30
N GLU A 147 -10.59 -16.48 0.33
CA GLU A 147 -10.40 -15.47 -0.71
C GLU A 147 -11.66 -15.24 -1.56
N GLY A 148 -12.43 -16.30 -1.84
CA GLY A 148 -13.72 -16.18 -2.54
C GLY A 148 -14.81 -15.48 -1.70
N ALA A 149 -14.83 -15.71 -0.39
CA ALA A 149 -15.80 -15.08 0.52
C ALA A 149 -15.52 -13.58 0.73
N ASP A 150 -14.25 -13.17 0.81
CA ASP A 150 -13.85 -11.77 0.97
C ASP A 150 -14.16 -10.91 -0.28
N VAL A 151 -14.22 -11.53 -1.48
CA VAL A 151 -14.60 -10.85 -2.73
C VAL A 151 -16.11 -10.61 -2.82
N ASP A 152 -16.93 -11.54 -2.31
CA ASP A 152 -18.39 -11.39 -2.29
C ASP A 152 -18.87 -10.38 -1.22
N ASP A 153 -18.12 -10.18 -0.14
CA ASP A 153 -18.45 -9.20 0.93
C ASP A 153 -17.99 -7.77 0.59
N ALA A 154 -17.16 -7.62 -0.45
CA ALA A 154 -16.64 -6.34 -0.95
C ALA A 154 -17.36 -5.82 -2.23
N ALA A 155 -18.33 -6.56 -2.76
CA ALA A 155 -19.14 -6.23 -3.95
C ALA A 155 -20.52 -5.68 -3.59
#